data_AF-A0A432TQP5-F1
#
_entry.id   AF-A0A432TQP5-F1
#
_cell.length_a   1.000
_cell.length_b   1.000
_cell.length_c   1.000
_cell.angle_alpha   90.00
_cell.angle_beta   90.00
_cell.angle_gamma   90.00
#
_symmetry.space_group_name_H-M   'P 1'
#
loop_
_entity.id
_entity.type
_entity.pdbx_description
1 polymer ?
#
loop_
_entity_poly.entity_id
_entity_poly.type
_entity_poly.pdbx_seq_one_letter_code
_entity_poly.pdbx_strand_id
1 'polypeptide(L)'
;STCTQTLKDMKTIRILMNEDMRRVQRLLLINGTTDLQEYGVFIANPSEALNQQLGKFPDNTLFLIDPLGNVMLHYEPQALEIKRVIKDLKRLFKYSRIG
;
A
#
# COMPACT_ATOMS: atom_id res chain seq x y z
N SER A 1 14.45 -9.53 0.24
CA SER A 1 13.34 -10.17 0.96
C SER A 1 12.01 -9.83 0.27
N THR A 2 10.94 -10.56 0.58
CA THR A 2 9.59 -10.28 0.06
C THR A 2 9.12 -8.87 0.42
N CYS A 3 9.42 -8.38 1.63
CA CYS A 3 9.15 -7.00 2.06
C CYS A 3 9.71 -5.95 1.08
N THR A 4 11.01 -6.04 0.76
CA THR A 4 11.66 -5.09 -0.15
C THR A 4 11.09 -5.17 -1.56
N GLN A 5 10.63 -6.35 -2.00
CA GLN A 5 9.98 -6.50 -3.30
C GLN A 5 8.61 -5.82 -3.31
N THR A 6 7.76 -6.07 -2.32
CA THR A 6 6.46 -5.38 -2.20
C THR A 6 6.63 -3.86 -2.17
N LEU A 7 7.64 -3.34 -1.47
CA LEU A 7 7.93 -1.91 -1.42
C LEU A 7 8.34 -1.34 -2.80
N LYS A 8 9.16 -2.07 -3.56
CA LYS A 8 9.50 -1.71 -4.95
C LYS A 8 8.26 -1.75 -5.85
N ASP A 9 7.40 -2.73 -5.67
CA ASP A 9 6.17 -2.85 -6.46
C ASP A 9 5.20 -1.71 -6.14
N MET A 10 5.09 -1.30 -4.87
CA MET A 10 4.34 -0.10 -4.46
C MET A 10 4.85 1.17 -5.15
N LYS A 11 6.18 1.31 -5.27
CA LYS A 11 6.80 2.43 -6.00
C LYS A 11 6.41 2.39 -7.47
N THR A 12 6.54 1.23 -8.11
CA THR A 12 6.19 1.03 -9.52
C THR A 12 4.72 1.30 -9.78
N ILE A 13 3.81 0.77 -8.94
CA ILE A 13 2.36 1.03 -9.01
C ILE A 13 2.10 2.53 -8.98
N ARG A 14 2.70 3.25 -8.02
CA ARG A 14 2.53 4.70 -7.91
C ARG A 14 3.02 5.45 -9.15
N ILE A 15 4.19 5.09 -9.70
CA ILE A 15 4.72 5.71 -10.93
C ILE A 15 3.78 5.47 -12.12
N LEU A 16 3.27 4.25 -12.27
CA LEU A 16 2.38 3.86 -13.37
C LEU A 16 0.98 4.49 -13.29
N MET A 17 0.64 5.18 -12.18
CA MET A 17 -0.56 6.00 -12.08
C MET A 17 -0.41 7.36 -12.80
N ASN A 18 0.77 7.73 -13.33
CA ASN A 18 0.98 8.97 -14.08
C ASN A 18 0.51 10.22 -13.30
N GLU A 19 -0.29 11.12 -13.88
CA GLU A 19 -0.83 12.33 -13.21
C GLU A 19 -1.54 12.03 -11.87
N ASP A 20 -2.20 10.86 -11.79
CA ASP A 20 -2.92 10.39 -10.61
C ASP A 20 -1.98 9.95 -9.48
N MET A 21 -0.67 9.82 -9.72
CA MET A 21 0.31 9.47 -8.68
C MET A 21 0.35 10.48 -7.52
N ARG A 22 -0.09 11.73 -7.77
CA ARG A 22 -0.23 12.77 -6.74
C ARG A 22 -1.31 12.45 -5.71
N ARG A 23 -2.28 11.61 -6.10
CA ARG A 23 -3.40 11.17 -5.27
C ARG A 23 -3.12 9.84 -4.56
N VAL A 24 -1.94 9.25 -4.78
CA VAL A 24 -1.52 7.98 -4.17
C VAL A 24 -0.38 8.23 -3.19
N GLN A 25 -0.63 7.93 -1.92
CA GLN A 25 0.38 7.93 -0.86
C GLN A 25 0.86 6.48 -0.60
N ARG A 26 2.10 6.34 -0.15
CA ARG A 26 2.68 5.04 0.23
C ARG A 26 3.01 5.05 1.71
N LEU A 27 2.62 4.00 2.42
CA LEU A 27 2.90 3.80 3.83
C LEU A 27 3.52 2.41 4.02
N LEU A 28 4.70 2.38 4.64
CA LEU A 28 5.31 1.18 5.17
C LEU A 28 4.97 1.08 6.66
N LEU A 29 4.17 0.09 7.01
CA LEU A 29 3.82 -0.21 8.39
C LEU A 29 4.67 -1.39 8.85
N ILE A 30 5.55 -1.17 9.83
CA ILE A 30 6.50 -2.17 10.32
C ILE A 30 6.57 -2.15 11.84
N ASN A 31 6.93 -3.28 12.43
CA ASN A 31 7.26 -3.34 13.85
C ASN A 31 8.76 -3.04 14.02
N GLY A 32 9.08 -1.96 14.74
CA GLY A 32 10.46 -1.57 15.07
C GLY A 32 11.02 -0.46 14.18
N THR A 33 12.33 -0.48 13.97
CA THR A 33 13.07 0.53 13.21
C THR A 33 13.54 0.00 11.85
N THR A 34 13.76 0.89 10.90
CA THR A 34 14.32 0.58 9.60
C THR A 34 15.27 1.69 9.15
N ASP A 35 16.35 1.32 8.48
CA ASP A 35 17.30 2.25 7.85
C ASP A 35 16.87 2.63 6.42
N LEU A 36 15.60 2.40 6.07
CA LEU A 36 15.07 2.68 4.74
C LEU A 36 15.13 4.19 4.46
N GLN A 37 16.03 4.59 3.57
CA GLN A 37 16.15 5.95 3.05
C GLN A 37 15.45 6.08 1.69
N GLU A 38 14.12 5.93 1.67
CA GLU A 38 13.32 6.09 0.45
C GLU A 38 12.40 7.31 0.53
N TYR A 39 12.50 8.21 -0.45
CA TYR A 39 11.62 9.37 -0.54
C TYR A 39 10.19 9.00 -0.96
N GLY A 40 9.20 9.69 -0.37
CA GLY A 40 7.79 9.52 -0.74
C GLY A 40 7.18 8.20 -0.31
N VAL A 41 7.69 7.61 0.79
CA VAL A 41 7.03 6.58 1.58
C VAL A 41 7.01 7.05 3.03
N PHE A 42 5.84 7.01 3.66
CA PHE A 42 5.71 7.21 5.09
C PHE A 42 6.09 5.93 5.81
N ILE A 43 6.74 6.03 6.96
CA ILE A 43 7.09 4.89 7.80
C ILE A 43 6.37 5.06 9.13
N ALA A 44 5.64 4.04 9.55
CA ALA A 44 4.91 4.05 10.81
C ALA A 44 5.02 2.71 11.53
N ASN A 45 4.80 2.76 12.85
CA ASN A 45 4.62 1.59 13.68
C ASN A 45 3.11 1.41 13.94
N PRO A 46 2.57 0.18 13.85
CA PRO A 46 1.18 -0.08 14.20
C PRO A 46 0.98 0.03 15.71
N SER A 47 -0.23 0.44 16.13
CA SER A 47 -0.66 0.21 17.51
C SER A 47 -0.82 -1.30 17.76
N GLU A 48 -0.79 -1.72 19.02
CA GLU A 48 -0.97 -3.13 19.37
C GLU A 48 -2.29 -3.70 18.85
N ALA A 49 -3.39 -2.95 19.00
CA ALA A 49 -4.70 -3.34 18.49
C ALA A 49 -4.71 -3.51 16.96
N LEU A 50 -4.06 -2.60 16.22
CA LEU A 50 -3.95 -2.72 14.77
C LEU A 50 -3.07 -3.91 14.38
N ASN A 51 -1.95 -4.13 15.08
CA ASN A 51 -1.05 -5.24 14.82
C ASN A 51 -1.76 -6.59 15.01
N GLN A 52 -2.59 -6.73 16.06
CA GLN A 52 -3.43 -7.92 16.26
C GLN A 52 -4.43 -8.14 15.13
N GLN A 53 -5.09 -7.06 14.66
CA GLN A 53 -6.02 -7.16 13.53
C GLN A 53 -5.32 -7.53 12.21
N LEU A 54 -4.09 -7.07 12.01
CA LEU A 54 -3.29 -7.39 10.82
C LEU A 54 -2.72 -8.81 10.85
N GLY A 55 -2.53 -9.41 12.03
CA GLY A 55 -2.01 -10.77 12.18
C GLY A 55 -2.86 -11.88 11.56
N LYS A 56 -4.08 -11.57 11.09
CA LYS A 56 -4.91 -12.48 10.30
C LYS A 56 -4.51 -12.54 8.81
N PHE A 57 -3.66 -11.63 8.35
CA PHE A 57 -3.16 -11.60 6.98
C PHE A 57 -1.69 -12.06 6.94
N PRO A 58 -1.23 -12.63 5.82
CA PRO A 58 0.18 -12.96 5.65
C PRO A 58 1.09 -11.73 5.77
N ASP A 59 2.33 -11.94 6.21
CA ASP A 59 3.34 -10.89 6.24
C ASP A 59 3.53 -10.24 4.86
N ASN A 60 3.81 -8.95 4.86
CA ASN A 60 4.05 -8.13 3.67
C ASN A 60 2.82 -7.93 2.76
N THR A 61 1.61 -8.24 3.25
CA THR A 61 0.36 -7.95 2.53
C THR A 61 0.26 -6.47 2.15
N LEU A 62 -0.06 -6.20 0.88
CA LEU A 62 -0.33 -4.85 0.39
C LEU A 62 -1.80 -4.52 0.61
N PHE A 63 -2.08 -3.44 1.35
CA PHE A 63 -3.43 -2.92 1.52
C PHE A 63 -3.68 -1.71 0.63
N LEU A 64 -4.87 -1.66 0.05
CA LEU A 64 -5.38 -0.49 -0.63
C LEU A 64 -6.42 0.19 0.25
N ILE A 65 -6.11 1.42 0.65
CA ILE A 65 -6.89 2.20 1.62
C ILE A 65 -7.44 3.44 0.91
N ASP A 66 -8.71 3.76 1.13
CA ASP A 66 -9.31 4.99 0.61
C ASP A 66 -8.86 6.23 1.41
N PRO A 67 -9.18 7.46 0.96
CA PRO A 67 -8.81 8.68 1.69
C PRO A 67 -9.42 8.83 3.09
N LEU A 68 -10.45 8.05 3.43
CA LEU A 68 -11.11 8.08 4.74
C LEU A 68 -10.54 7.04 5.71
N GLY A 69 -9.58 6.22 5.28
CA GLY A 69 -8.95 5.19 6.10
C GLY A 69 -9.60 3.81 6.01
N ASN A 70 -10.56 3.61 5.10
CA ASN A 70 -11.20 2.30 4.92
C ASN A 70 -10.33 1.38 4.05
N VAL A 71 -10.12 0.15 4.51
CA VAL A 71 -9.44 -0.89 3.71
C VAL A 71 -10.40 -1.40 2.63
N MET A 72 -10.05 -1.14 1.37
CA MET A 72 -10.86 -1.55 0.21
C MET A 72 -10.48 -2.93 -0.31
N LEU A 73 -9.18 -3.19 -0.42
CA LEU A 73 -8.63 -4.42 -0.99
C LEU A 73 -7.32 -4.77 -0.29
N HIS A 74 -6.95 -6.05 -0.35
CA HIS A 74 -5.62 -6.51 0.03
C HIS A 74 -5.06 -7.47 -1.03
N TYR A 75 -3.74 -7.51 -1.14
CA TYR A 75 -3.01 -8.38 -2.06
C TYR A 75 -1.90 -9.08 -1.31
N GLU A 76 -1.89 -10.41 -1.42
CA GLU A 76 -0.78 -11.20 -0.91
C GLU A 76 0.47 -10.98 -1.78
N PRO A 77 1.68 -10.93 -1.20
CA PRO A 77 2.90 -10.61 -1.95
C PRO A 77 3.16 -11.54 -3.14
N GLN A 78 2.83 -12.83 -2.99
CA GLN A 78 3.09 -13.85 -4.01
C GLN A 78 2.08 -13.78 -5.18
N ALA A 79 0.91 -13.18 -4.95
CA ALA A 79 -0.15 -13.02 -5.94
C ALA A 79 -0.26 -11.58 -6.47
N LEU A 80 0.71 -10.72 -6.14
CA LEU A 80 0.69 -9.32 -6.48
C LEU A 80 0.97 -9.10 -7.97
N GLU A 81 -0.08 -8.83 -8.73
CA GLU A 81 0.04 -8.35 -10.11
C GLU A 81 -0.12 -6.83 -10.18
N ILE A 82 0.96 -6.11 -10.48
CA ILE A 82 1.00 -4.64 -10.58
C ILE A 82 -0.15 -4.09 -11.46
N LYS A 83 -0.39 -4.71 -12.63
CA LYS A 83 -1.46 -4.28 -13.55
C LYS A 83 -2.84 -4.38 -12.93
N ARG A 84 -3.08 -5.41 -12.11
CA ARG A 84 -4.35 -5.60 -11.39
C ARG A 84 -4.55 -4.51 -10.35
N VAL A 85 -3.53 -4.23 -9.54
CA VAL A 85 -3.60 -3.16 -8.53
C VAL A 85 -3.88 -1.80 -9.17
N ILE A 86 -3.22 -1.49 -10.29
CA ILE A 86 -3.46 -0.24 -11.04
C ILE A 86 -4.91 -0.16 -11.55
N LYS A 87 -5.44 -1.26 -12.08
CA LYS A 87 -6.83 -1.33 -12.55
C LYS A 87 -7.80 -1.05 -11.41
N ASP A 88 -7.56 -1.64 -10.24
CA ASP A 88 -8.41 -1.47 -9.07
C ASP A 88 -8.29 -0.06 -8.46
N LEU A 89 -7.08 0.53 -8.43
CA LEU A 89 -6.86 1.94 -8.08
C LEU A 89 -7.64 2.90 -9.00
N LYS A 90 -7.55 2.71 -10.32
CA LYS A 90 -8.29 3.53 -11.29
C LYS A 90 -9.80 3.39 -11.10
N ARG A 91 -10.26 2.19 -10.77
CA ARG A 91 -11.66 1.93 -10.45
C ARG A 91 -12.08 2.70 -9.20
N LEU A 92 -11.30 2.65 -8.12
CA LEU A 92 -11.57 3.42 -6.91
C LEU A 92 -11.60 4.92 -7.19
N PHE A 93 -10.67 5.45 -7.99
CA PHE A 93 -10.64 6.88 -8.33
C PHE A 93 -11.86 7.32 -9.16
N LYS A 94 -12.35 6.45 -10.05
CA LYS A 94 -13.57 6.72 -10.83
C LYS A 94 -14.82 6.85 -9.95
N TYR A 95 -14.91 6.05 -8.89
CA TYR A 95 -16.07 6.04 -7.99
C TYR A 95 -15.90 6.96 -6.77
N SER A 96 -14.66 7.32 -6.43
CA SER A 96 -14.34 8.31 -5.40
C SER A 96 -14.75 9.70 -5.88
N ARG A 97 -15.67 10.32 -5.14
CA ARG A 97 -16.09 11.72 -5.35
C ARG A 97 -15.11 12.72 -4.74
N ILE A 98 -14.04 12.23 -4.12
CA ILE A 98 -13.00 13.02 -3.48
C ILE A 98 -11.87 13.21 -4.51
N GLY A 99 -11.83 14.41 -5.10
CA GLY A 99 -10.86 14.87 -6.10
C GLY A 99 -9.72 15.63 -5.45
#